data_AF-A0A7C3XQI0-F1
#
_entry.id   AF-A0A7C3XQI0-F1
#
_cell.length_a   1.000
_cell.length_b   1.000
_cell.length_c   1.000
_cell.angle_alpha   90.00
_cell.angle_beta   90.00
_cell.angle_gamma   90.00
#
_symmetry.space_group_name_H-M   'P 1'
#
loop_
_entity.id
_entity.type
_entity.pdbx_description
1 polymer ?
#
loop_
_entity_poly.entity_id
_entity_poly.type
_entity_poly.pdbx_seq_one_letter_code
_entity_poly.pdbx_strand_id
1 'polypeptide(L)'
;MKVRPTSPLFEPVECEAVVTTQHPRSCFGQPVLVLLGPEGGAVGPLEAEFAGYEIIEATPEERRCLLAGGYHLKGLENRASQPA
;
A
#
# COMPACT_ATOMS: atom_id res chain seq x y z
N MET A 1 -1.33 -5.50 -6.72
CA MET A 1 -0.17 -4.57 -6.71
C MET A 1 1.04 -5.25 -6.08
N LYS A 2 2.25 -4.70 -6.29
CA LYS A 2 3.48 -5.11 -5.60
C LYS A 2 4.05 -3.95 -4.80
N VAL A 3 4.48 -4.26 -3.57
CA VAL A 3 5.14 -3.32 -2.67
C VAL A 3 6.42 -3.91 -2.11
N ARG A 4 7.32 -3.05 -1.65
CA ARG A 4 8.55 -3.45 -0.96
C ARG A 4 8.74 -2.59 0.28
N PRO A 5 8.96 -3.16 1.48
CA PRO A 5 9.27 -2.35 2.65
C PRO A 5 10.65 -1.70 2.47
N THR A 6 10.81 -0.47 2.95
CA THR A 6 12.10 0.22 2.93
C THR A 6 12.67 0.49 4.33
N SER A 7 11.90 0.18 5.37
CA SER A 7 12.38 0.25 6.76
C SER A 7 13.40 -0.87 7.03
N PRO A 8 14.52 -0.58 7.74
CA PRO A 8 15.56 -1.56 8.05
C PRO A 8 15.11 -2.66 9.01
N LEU A 9 13.91 -2.53 9.60
CA LEU A 9 13.33 -3.53 10.48
C LEU A 9 12.71 -4.71 9.72
N PHE A 10 12.55 -4.58 8.41
CA PHE A 10 11.93 -5.60 7.56
C PHE A 10 12.88 -6.01 6.45
N GLU A 11 12.79 -7.27 6.03
CA GLU A 11 13.52 -7.74 4.86
C GLU A 11 13.00 -7.01 3.60
N PRO A 12 13.88 -6.45 2.75
CA PRO A 12 13.49 -5.65 1.58
C PRO A 12 13.04 -6.52 0.41
N VAL A 13 12.11 -7.43 0.66
CA VAL A 13 11.57 -8.38 -0.31
C VAL A 13 10.33 -7.78 -0.96
N GLU A 14 10.17 -8.02 -2.26
CA GLU A 14 8.95 -7.66 -2.98
C GLU A 14 7.79 -8.55 -2.54
N CYS A 15 6.71 -7.93 -2.09
CA CYS A 15 5.50 -8.60 -1.65
C CYS A 15 4.35 -8.27 -2.60
N GLU A 16 3.62 -9.30 -2.99
CA GLU A 16 2.30 -9.15 -3.60
C GLU A 16 1.33 -8.56 -2.56
N ALA A 17 0.51 -7.61 -2.98
CA ALA A 17 -0.45 -6.96 -2.11
C ALA A 17 -1.73 -6.60 -2.85
N VAL A 18 -2.83 -6.46 -2.10
CA VAL A 18 -4.14 -6.06 -2.61
C VAL A 18 -4.70 -4.96 -1.74
N VAL A 19 -5.35 -3.98 -2.36
CA VAL A 19 -6.08 -2.93 -1.65
C VAL A 19 -7.56 -3.24 -1.75
N THR A 20 -8.23 -3.41 -0.62
CA THR A 20 -9.63 -3.84 -0.59
C THR A 20 -10.41 -3.19 0.54
N THR A 21 -11.70 -2.98 0.32
CA THR A 21 -12.68 -2.61 1.36
C THR A 21 -13.46 -3.82 1.89
N GLN A 22 -13.20 -5.01 1.33
CA GLN A 22 -13.83 -6.27 1.72
C GLN A 22 -12.91 -7.07 2.64
N HIS A 23 -12.44 -6.45 3.72
CA HIS A 23 -11.61 -7.11 4.73
C HIS A 23 -12.16 -6.81 6.13
N PRO A 24 -12.09 -7.73 7.12
CA PRO A 24 -12.59 -7.47 8.47
C PRO A 24 -11.99 -6.23 9.16
N ARG A 25 -10.76 -5.85 8.79
CA ARG A 25 -10.12 -4.60 9.27
C ARG A 25 -10.59 -3.34 8.53
N SER A 26 -11.40 -3.48 7.48
CA SER A 26 -12.01 -2.36 6.75
C SER A 26 -13.19 -1.83 7.56
N CYS A 27 -12.91 -0.92 8.49
CA CYS A 27 -13.94 -0.23 9.25
C CYS A 27 -14.57 0.86 8.37
N PHE A 28 -15.89 0.95 8.34
CA PHE A 28 -16.64 2.00 7.62
C PHE A 28 -16.28 2.12 6.11
N GLY A 29 -15.90 1.01 5.48
CA GLY A 29 -15.52 0.98 4.06
C GLY A 29 -14.16 1.62 3.74
N GLN A 30 -13.32 1.86 4.75
CA GLN A 30 -11.95 2.35 4.55
C GLN A 30 -11.11 1.28 3.85
N PRO A 31 -10.40 1.62 2.77
CA PRO A 31 -9.57 0.65 2.07
C PRO A 31 -8.42 0.19 2.96
N VAL A 32 -8.11 -1.09 2.88
CA VAL A 32 -7.04 -1.74 3.63
C VAL A 32 -6.06 -2.38 2.66
N LEU A 33 -4.77 -2.12 2.85
CA LEU A 33 -3.69 -2.81 2.15
C LEU A 33 -3.46 -4.18 2.80
N VAL A 34 -3.50 -5.24 2.01
CA VAL A 34 -3.31 -6.62 2.46
C VAL A 34 -2.11 -7.21 1.75
N LEU A 35 -1.07 -7.55 2.51
CA LEU A 35 0.10 -8.27 2.01
C LEU A 35 -0.28 -9.75 1.85
N LEU A 36 -0.01 -10.30 0.67
CA LEU A 36 -0.26 -11.70 0.34
C LEU A 36 0.97 -12.54 0.68
N GLY A 37 0.75 -13.74 1.21
CA GLY A 37 1.81 -14.68 1.57
C GLY A 37 1.61 -15.29 2.96
N PRO A 38 2.45 -16.27 3.33
CA PRO A 38 2.33 -16.99 4.60
C PRO A 38 2.54 -16.09 5.83
N GLU A 39 3.45 -15.10 5.72
CA GLU A 39 3.69 -14.07 6.75
C GLU A 39 2.91 -12.77 6.45
N GLY A 40 1.97 -12.83 5.50
CA GLY A 40 1.19 -11.69 5.05
C GLY A 40 0.19 -11.19 6.09
N GLY A 41 -0.40 -10.02 5.83
CA GLY A 41 -1.34 -9.41 6.76
C GLY A 41 -1.92 -8.11 6.23
N ALA A 42 -3.08 -7.76 6.77
CA ALA A 42 -3.70 -6.47 6.54
C ALA A 42 -2.97 -5.38 7.34
N VAL A 43 -2.56 -4.31 6.68
CA VAL A 43 -1.83 -3.17 7.25
C VAL A 43 -2.63 -1.88 7.02
N GLY A 44 -2.81 -1.11 8.09
CA GLY A 44 -3.41 0.22 8.01
C GLY A 44 -2.43 1.27 7.47
N PRO A 45 -2.90 2.52 7.27
CA PRO A 45 -2.06 3.60 6.75
C PRO A 45 -0.81 3.87 7.60
N LEU A 46 -0.96 3.91 8.92
CA LEU A 46 0.14 4.19 9.86
C LEU A 46 1.16 3.05 9.90
N GLU A 47 0.71 1.79 9.93
CA GLU A 47 1.63 0.65 9.87
C GLU A 47 2.39 0.61 8.55
N ALA A 48 1.71 0.96 7.45
CA ALA A 48 2.32 0.97 6.13
C ALA A 48 3.35 2.11 5.95
N GLU A 49 3.08 3.28 6.54
CA GLU A 49 4.03 4.39 6.61
C GLU A 49 5.25 4.03 7.46
N PHE A 50 5.05 3.39 8.61
CA PHE A 50 6.14 2.96 9.50
C PHE A 50 7.04 1.90 8.85
N ALA A 51 6.46 0.94 8.11
CA ALA A 51 7.22 0.00 7.30
C ALA A 51 7.91 0.67 6.09
N GLY A 52 7.48 1.89 5.74
CA GLY A 52 8.00 2.67 4.63
C GLY A 52 7.81 1.95 3.30
N TYR A 53 6.64 1.37 3.04
CA TYR A 53 6.42 0.65 1.79
C TYR A 53 6.61 1.55 0.56
N GLU A 54 7.27 1.00 -0.43
CA GLU A 54 7.42 1.54 -1.77
C GLU A 54 6.56 0.74 -2.75
N ILE A 55 5.79 1.44 -3.58
CA ILE A 55 4.98 0.84 -4.64
C ILE A 55 5.89 0.53 -5.83
N ILE A 56 6.07 -0.75 -6.11
CA ILE A 56 6.82 -1.23 -7.28
C ILE A 56 5.89 -1.28 -8.49
N GLU A 57 4.70 -1.86 -8.32
CA GLU A 57 3.68 -1.98 -9.38
C GLU A 57 2.29 -1.77 -8.79
N ALA A 58 1.49 -0.87 -9.36
CA ALA A 58 0.09 -0.69 -8.97
C ALA A 58 -0.71 -0.07 -10.09
N THR A 59 -1.94 -0.55 -10.26
CA THR A 59 -2.93 0.03 -11.17
C THR A 59 -3.35 1.43 -10.71
N PRO A 60 -3.84 2.29 -11.62
CA PRO A 60 -4.39 3.59 -11.25
C PRO A 60 -5.51 3.50 -10.21
N GLU A 61 -6.34 2.46 -10.28
CA GLU A 61 -7.44 2.21 -9.36
C GLU A 61 -6.92 1.89 -7.95
N GLU A 62 -5.94 0.99 -7.81
CA GLU A 62 -5.31 0.68 -6.52
C GLU A 62 -4.67 1.92 -5.88
N ARG A 63 -4.00 2.75 -6.69
CA ARG A 63 -3.40 4.02 -6.22
C ARG A 63 -4.46 5.00 -5.72
N ARG A 64 -5.58 5.15 -6.44
CA ARG A 64 -6.70 5.98 -5.99
C ARG A 64 -7.30 5.46 -4.69
N CYS A 65 -7.44 4.14 -4.53
CA CYS A 65 -7.92 3.54 -3.30
C CYS A 65 -6.97 3.81 -2.13
N LEU A 66 -5.65 3.66 -2.32
CA LEU A 66 -4.67 3.97 -1.28
C LEU A 66 -4.70 5.45 -0.86
N LEU A 67 -4.79 6.37 -1.84
CA LEU A 67 -4.92 7.80 -1.57
C LEU A 67 -6.21 8.12 -0.80
N ALA A 68 -7.34 7.52 -1.21
CA ALA A 68 -8.63 7.69 -0.51
C ALA A 68 -8.61 7.10 0.91
N GLY A 69 -7.77 6.09 1.16
CA GLY A 69 -7.53 5.50 2.49
C GLY A 69 -6.53 6.25 3.36
N GLY A 70 -5.94 7.35 2.88
CA GLY A 70 -4.93 8.10 3.62
C GLY A 70 -3.58 7.40 3.72
N TYR A 71 -3.24 6.48 2.80
CA TYR A 71 -1.93 5.84 2.77
C TYR A 71 -0.86 6.81 2.25
N HIS A 72 0.30 6.81 2.89
CA HIS A 72 1.48 7.59 2.50
C HIS A 72 2.63 6.65 2.14
N LEU A 73 2.59 6.10 0.94
CA LEU A 73 3.62 5.15 0.46
C LEU A 73 4.58 5.83 -0.53
N LYS A 74 5.83 5.38 -0.57
CA LYS A 74 6.80 5.84 -1.57
C LYS A 74 6.32 5.43 -2.96
N GLY A 75 6.37 6.36 -3.90
CA GLY A 75 5.92 6.12 -5.28
C GLY A 75 4.39 6.09 -5.43
N LEU A 76 3.60 6.39 -4.39
CA LEU A 76 2.15 6.56 -4.48
C LEU A 76 1.74 7.91 -5.10
N GLU A 77 2.61 8.91 -4.97
CA GLU A 77 2.39 10.26 -5.49
C GLU A 77 2.13 10.21 -7.00
N ASN A 78 1.03 10.84 -7.42
CA ASN A 78 0.63 10.96 -8.80
C ASN A 78 1.79 11.56 -9.63
N ARG A 79 2.29 10.82 -10.63
CA ARG A 79 2.88 11.42 -11.84
C ARG A 79 1.80 12.15 -12.68
N ALA A 80 0.93 12.93 -12.04
CA ALA A 80 -0.03 13.83 -12.68
C ALA A 80 0.42 15.29 -12.57
N SER A 81 1.70 15.54 -12.32
CA SER A 81 2.29 16.88 -12.34
C SER A 81 3.73 16.83 -12.86
N GLN A 82 3.88 16.46 -14.13
CA GLN A 82 4.98 16.98 -14.95
C GLN A 82 4.32 17.63 -16.18
N PRO A 83 4.14 18.97 -16.21
CA PRO A 83 3.94 19.64 -17.48
C PRO A 83 5.25 19.55 -18.27
N ALA A 84 5.15 19.05 -19.51
CA ALA A 84 6.15 19.30 -20.54
C ALA A 84 5.82 20.62 -21.24
#